data_AF-A0A6L5YUV7-F1
#
_entry.id   AF-A0A6L5YUV7-F1
#
_cell.length_a   1.000
_cell.length_b   1.000
_cell.length_c   1.000
_cell.angle_alpha   90.00
_cell.angle_beta   90.00
_cell.angle_gamma   90.00
#
_symmetry.space_group_name_H-M   'P 1'
#
loop_
_entity.id
_entity.type
_entity.pdbx_description
1 polymer ?
#
loop_
_entity_poly.entity_id
_entity_poly.type
_entity_poly.pdbx_seq_one_letter_code
_entity_poly.pdbx_strand_id
1 'polypeptide(L)'
;MELNIEGLTQEQIEAVTKLVQSETDKVRTKYSSELKTVNDELAQYKPKQKSDSELALEQRIANLEAKEKELANKERAMTIADKLKAKGLPSELAQYLNIGEDIDGSIDKVGDALGNYFLGQVSNPSGNHATNKGITKADFAKMSYSERAKLFQENNELYKALSK
;
A
#
# COMPACT_ATOMS: atom_id res chain seq x y z
N MET A 1 -41.68 -29.11 51.79
CA MET A 1 -41.24 -30.51 51.83
C MET A 1 -41.53 -30.97 53.25
N GLU A 2 -42.59 -31.74 53.44
CA GLU A 2 -42.88 -32.31 54.77
C GLU A 2 -41.90 -33.46 55.00
N LEU A 3 -41.09 -33.34 56.05
CA LEU A 3 -40.13 -34.36 56.45
C LEU A 3 -40.89 -35.43 57.23
N ASN A 4 -41.32 -36.50 56.57
CA ASN A 4 -41.85 -37.69 57.25
C ASN A 4 -40.67 -38.48 57.84
N ILE A 5 -40.30 -38.15 59.08
CA ILE A 5 -39.26 -38.85 59.81
C ILE A 5 -39.94 -39.87 60.74
N GLU A 6 -39.89 -41.15 60.37
CA GLU A 6 -40.46 -42.24 61.17
C GLU A 6 -39.64 -42.47 62.45
N GLY A 7 -40.31 -42.67 63.58
CA GLY A 7 -39.69 -42.99 64.88
C GLY A 7 -39.42 -41.82 65.82
N LEU A 8 -39.85 -40.60 65.49
CA LEU A 8 -39.76 -39.40 66.35
C LEU A 8 -41.14 -38.91 66.79
N THR A 9 -41.23 -38.28 67.95
CA THR A 9 -42.47 -37.61 68.40
C THR A 9 -42.70 -36.32 67.61
N GLN A 10 -43.95 -35.84 67.57
CA GLN A 10 -44.33 -34.64 66.81
C GLN A 10 -43.48 -33.41 67.18
N GLU A 11 -43.18 -33.21 68.47
CA GLU A 11 -42.29 -32.14 68.95
C GLU A 11 -40.84 -32.28 68.42
N GLN A 12 -40.33 -33.50 68.31
CA GLN A 12 -39.00 -33.75 67.77
C GLN A 12 -38.93 -33.49 66.26
N ILE A 13 -39.99 -33.83 65.52
CA ILE A 13 -40.10 -33.54 64.08
C ILE A 13 -40.15 -32.03 63.83
N GLU A 14 -40.89 -31.27 64.65
CA GLU A 14 -40.92 -29.81 64.56
C GLU A 14 -39.57 -29.17 64.89
N ALA A 15 -38.86 -29.67 65.90
CA ALA A 15 -37.53 -29.19 66.26
C ALA A 15 -36.51 -29.43 65.13
N VAL A 16 -36.52 -30.63 64.54
CA VAL A 16 -35.67 -30.97 63.39
C VAL A 16 -36.02 -30.11 62.17
N THR A 17 -37.31 -29.90 61.89
CA THR A 17 -37.75 -29.06 60.76
C THR A 17 -37.31 -27.61 60.93
N LYS A 18 -37.41 -27.04 62.14
CA LYS A 18 -36.90 -25.68 62.44
C LYS A 18 -35.39 -25.58 62.27
N LEU A 19 -34.64 -26.59 62.71
CA LEU A 19 -33.19 -26.64 62.50
C LEU A 19 -32.84 -26.68 61.01
N VAL A 20 -33.48 -27.56 60.25
CA VAL A 20 -33.27 -27.70 58.79
C VAL A 20 -33.62 -26.39 58.07
N GLN A 21 -34.73 -25.75 58.44
CA GLN A 21 -35.10 -24.44 57.89
C GLN A 21 -34.05 -23.38 58.22
N SER A 22 -33.57 -23.32 59.45
CA SER A 22 -32.55 -22.34 59.87
C SER A 22 -31.23 -22.53 59.12
N GLU A 23 -30.80 -23.76 58.91
CA GLU A 23 -29.58 -24.06 58.15
C GLU A 23 -29.76 -23.79 56.66
N THR A 24 -30.93 -24.11 56.10
CA THR A 24 -31.26 -23.81 54.71
C THR A 24 -31.25 -22.30 54.46
N ASP A 25 -31.79 -21.50 55.38
CA ASP A 25 -31.80 -20.05 55.25
C ASP A 25 -30.41 -19.43 55.45
N LYS A 26 -29.59 -19.96 56.35
CA LYS A 26 -28.17 -19.56 56.47
C LYS A 26 -27.42 -19.82 55.18
N VAL A 27 -27.56 -21.01 54.62
CA VAL A 27 -26.92 -21.41 53.37
C VAL A 27 -27.40 -20.54 52.21
N ARG A 28 -28.70 -20.30 52.10
CA ARG A 28 -29.28 -19.43 51.07
C ARG A 28 -28.74 -18.00 51.16
N THR A 29 -28.71 -17.44 52.37
CA THR A 29 -28.23 -16.07 52.60
C THR A 29 -26.75 -15.96 52.27
N LYS A 30 -25.94 -16.92 52.72
CA LYS A 30 -24.50 -16.98 52.43
C LYS A 30 -24.26 -17.04 50.93
N TYR A 31 -24.85 -18.00 50.22
CA TYR A 31 -24.67 -18.12 48.78
C TYR A 31 -25.20 -16.91 48.01
N SER A 32 -26.32 -16.32 48.41
CA SER A 32 -26.83 -15.10 47.77
C SER A 32 -25.90 -13.91 47.97
N SER A 33 -25.25 -13.81 49.14
CA SER A 33 -24.27 -12.76 49.42
C SER A 33 -22.98 -12.97 48.62
N GLU A 34 -22.47 -14.20 48.56
CA GLU A 34 -21.27 -14.55 47.79
C GLU A 34 -21.49 -14.36 46.30
N LEU A 35 -22.66 -14.77 45.76
CA LEU A 35 -23.02 -14.53 44.37
C LEU A 35 -23.04 -13.05 44.03
N LYS A 36 -23.54 -12.21 44.93
CA LYS A 36 -23.58 -10.77 44.72
C LYS A 36 -22.16 -10.18 44.68
N THR A 37 -21.33 -10.53 45.66
CA THR A 37 -19.93 -10.09 45.72
C THR A 37 -19.15 -10.53 44.48
N VAL A 38 -19.25 -11.80 44.08
CA VAL A 38 -18.56 -12.33 42.90
C VAL A 38 -19.07 -11.66 41.63
N ASN A 39 -20.38 -11.42 41.49
CA ASN A 39 -20.92 -10.70 40.33
C ASN A 39 -20.46 -9.24 40.28
N ASP A 40 -20.39 -8.56 41.42
CA ASP A 40 -19.92 -7.18 41.53
C ASP A 40 -18.42 -7.08 41.20
N GLU A 41 -17.60 -8.03 41.65
CA GLU A 41 -16.19 -8.15 41.26
C GLU A 41 -16.05 -8.44 39.76
N LEU A 42 -16.81 -9.39 39.22
CA LEU A 42 -16.77 -9.75 37.80
C LEU A 42 -17.22 -8.58 36.91
N ALA A 43 -18.15 -7.75 37.37
CA ALA A 43 -18.53 -6.51 36.70
C ALA A 43 -17.39 -5.47 36.65
N GLN A 44 -16.50 -5.43 37.65
CA GLN A 44 -15.32 -4.56 37.65
C GLN A 44 -14.24 -5.05 36.68
N TYR A 45 -14.13 -6.37 36.49
CA TYR A 45 -13.19 -6.99 35.55
C TYR A 45 -13.72 -7.11 34.12
N LYS A 46 -15.02 -6.92 33.90
CA LYS A 46 -15.55 -6.82 32.54
C LYS A 46 -14.85 -5.65 31.85
N PRO A 47 -14.30 -5.85 30.64
CA PRO A 47 -13.63 -4.78 29.91
C PRO A 47 -14.64 -3.65 29.77
N LYS A 48 -14.31 -2.47 30.34
CA LYS A 48 -15.09 -1.26 30.14
C LYS A 48 -15.24 -1.09 28.64
N GLN A 49 -16.45 -1.29 28.13
CA GLN A 49 -16.75 -0.94 26.75
C GLN A 49 -16.36 0.52 26.61
N LYS A 50 -15.47 0.81 25.65
CA LYS A 50 -15.10 2.18 25.31
C LYS A 50 -16.39 2.97 25.21
N SER A 51 -16.46 4.06 25.97
CA SER A 51 -17.63 4.94 25.94
C SER A 51 -17.90 5.33 24.48
N ASP A 52 -19.15 5.54 24.09
CA ASP A 52 -19.50 6.04 22.74
C ASP A 52 -18.67 7.30 22.38
N SER A 53 -18.29 8.09 23.39
CA SER A 53 -17.39 9.24 23.25
C SER A 53 -15.95 8.86 22.87
N GLU A 54 -15.40 7.79 23.43
CA GLU A 54 -14.05 7.31 23.12
C GLU A 54 -14.00 6.67 21.73
N LEU A 55 -15.03 5.90 21.36
CA LEU A 55 -15.19 5.36 20.00
C LEU A 55 -15.30 6.48 18.95
N ALA A 56 -16.09 7.52 19.23
CA ALA A 56 -16.22 8.66 18.33
C ALA A 56 -14.90 9.45 18.20
N LEU A 57 -14.13 9.58 19.29
CA LEU A 57 -12.82 10.21 19.25
C LEU A 57 -11.81 9.38 18.46
N GLU A 58 -11.76 8.07 18.66
CA GLU A 58 -10.86 7.17 17.94
C GLU A 58 -11.17 7.15 16.43
N GLN A 59 -12.45 7.13 16.06
CA GLN A 59 -12.87 7.29 14.66
C GLN A 59 -12.46 8.65 14.09
N ARG A 60 -12.58 9.73 14.86
CA ARG A 60 -12.17 11.07 14.42
C ARG A 60 -10.66 11.16 14.23
N ILE A 61 -9.88 10.58 15.14
CA ILE A 61 -8.42 10.51 15.05
C ILE A 61 -8.02 9.71 13.81
N ALA A 62 -8.58 8.51 13.62
CA ALA A 62 -8.30 7.68 12.44
C ALA A 62 -8.66 8.39 11.13
N ASN A 63 -9.78 9.11 11.09
CA ASN A 63 -10.18 9.89 9.91
C ASN A 63 -9.23 11.08 9.65
N LEU A 64 -8.72 11.73 10.69
CA LEU A 64 -7.75 12.82 10.55
C LEU A 64 -6.39 12.29 10.08
N GLU A 65 -5.89 11.21 10.67
CA GLU A 65 -4.64 10.56 10.25
C GLU A 65 -4.70 10.09 8.78
N ALA A 66 -5.84 9.52 8.36
CA ALA A 66 -6.05 9.13 6.97
C ALA A 66 -6.00 10.34 6.02
N LYS A 67 -6.64 11.46 6.40
CA LYS A 67 -6.62 12.70 5.62
C LYS A 67 -5.24 13.33 5.56
N GLU A 68 -4.51 13.38 6.68
CA GLU A 68 -3.14 13.90 6.72
C GLU A 68 -2.21 13.07 5.83
N LYS A 69 -2.33 11.74 5.87
CA LYS A 69 -1.54 10.85 5.01
C LYS A 69 -1.87 11.06 3.53
N GLU A 70 -3.14 11.23 3.18
CA GLU A 70 -3.55 11.51 1.79
C GLU A 70 -3.00 12.87 1.32
N LEU A 71 -3.08 13.89 2.16
CA LEU A 71 -2.63 15.24 1.83
C LEU A 71 -1.10 15.28 1.68
N ALA A 72 -0.35 14.66 2.59
CA ALA A 72 1.09 14.52 2.51
C ALA A 72 1.52 13.76 1.24
N ASN A 73 0.79 12.71 0.85
CA ASN A 73 1.05 11.99 -0.39
C ASN A 73 0.79 12.87 -1.63
N LYS A 74 -0.27 13.69 -1.63
CA LYS A 74 -0.57 14.63 -2.73
C LYS A 74 0.49 15.72 -2.83
N GLU A 75 0.91 16.31 -1.72
CA GLU A 75 1.99 17.32 -1.70
C GLU A 75 3.31 16.73 -2.21
N ARG A 76 3.64 15.51 -1.77
CA ARG A 76 4.80 14.77 -2.31
C ARG A 76 4.66 14.52 -3.81
N ALA A 77 3.51 14.04 -4.27
CA ALA A 77 3.29 13.80 -5.70
C ALA A 77 3.42 15.09 -6.54
N MET A 78 2.91 16.22 -6.05
CA MET A 78 3.07 17.52 -6.70
C MET A 78 4.53 17.97 -6.78
N THR A 79 5.26 17.90 -5.65
CA THR A 79 6.68 18.29 -5.63
C THR A 79 7.54 17.41 -6.55
N ILE A 80 7.23 16.11 -6.61
CA ILE A 80 7.86 15.17 -7.55
C ILE A 80 7.51 15.53 -8.99
N ALA A 81 6.24 15.81 -9.29
CA ALA A 81 5.78 16.20 -10.62
C ALA A 81 6.44 17.49 -11.11
N ASP A 82 6.57 18.50 -10.25
CA ASP A 82 7.23 19.77 -10.58
C ASP A 82 8.71 19.57 -10.88
N LYS A 83 9.40 18.74 -10.10
CA LYS A 83 10.82 18.41 -10.31
C LYS A 83 11.05 17.59 -11.58
N LEU A 84 10.19 16.60 -11.85
CA LEU A 84 10.21 15.84 -13.11
C LEU A 84 10.04 16.79 -14.30
N LYS A 85 9.06 17.70 -14.24
CA LYS A 85 8.81 18.67 -15.29
C LYS A 85 9.99 19.62 -15.50
N ALA A 86 10.65 20.07 -14.44
CA ALA A 86 11.86 20.89 -14.52
C ALA A 86 13.02 20.18 -15.23
N LYS A 87 13.07 18.84 -15.15
CA LYS A 87 14.04 17.99 -15.86
C LYS A 87 13.57 17.56 -17.27
N GLY A 88 12.44 18.06 -17.75
CA GLY A 88 11.87 17.70 -19.04
C GLY A 88 11.25 16.29 -19.08
N LEU A 89 10.99 15.69 -17.92
CA LEU A 89 10.37 14.38 -17.79
C LEU A 89 8.85 14.51 -17.62
N PRO A 90 8.06 13.52 -18.08
CA PRO A 90 6.60 13.54 -17.90
C PRO A 90 6.21 13.57 -16.42
N SER A 91 5.37 14.53 -16.03
CA SER A 91 4.85 14.67 -14.66
C SER A 91 3.98 13.50 -14.23
N GLU A 92 3.38 12.79 -15.19
CA GLU A 92 2.59 11.57 -14.96
C GLU A 92 3.42 10.45 -14.33
N LEU A 93 4.76 10.48 -14.44
CA LEU A 93 5.62 9.51 -13.77
C LEU A 93 5.59 9.67 -12.25
N ALA A 94 5.23 10.85 -11.72
CA ALA A 94 5.17 11.10 -10.28
C ALA A 94 4.24 10.11 -9.56
N GLN A 95 3.18 9.64 -10.21
CA GLN A 95 2.25 8.67 -9.62
C GLN A 95 2.85 7.26 -9.45
N TYR A 96 3.93 6.96 -10.17
CA TYR A 96 4.60 5.65 -10.16
C TYR A 96 5.94 5.67 -9.40
N LEU A 97 6.47 6.86 -9.09
CA LEU A 97 7.71 7.00 -8.34
C LEU A 97 7.42 7.03 -6.84
N ASN A 98 7.85 5.99 -6.13
CA ASN A 98 7.94 6.02 -4.67
C ASN A 98 9.34 6.51 -4.28
N ILE A 99 9.45 7.80 -3.99
CA ILE A 99 10.72 8.44 -3.66
C ILE A 99 10.82 8.60 -2.14
N GLY A 100 12.00 8.28 -1.59
CA GLY A 100 12.32 8.51 -0.18
C GLY A 100 12.46 10.00 0.14
N GLU A 101 13.17 10.31 1.23
CA GLU A 101 13.35 11.71 1.67
C GLU A 101 14.17 12.54 0.66
N ASP A 102 15.12 11.93 -0.06
CA ASP A 102 15.94 12.59 -1.07
C ASP A 102 15.23 12.62 -2.44
N ILE A 103 14.28 13.56 -2.56
CA ILE A 103 13.52 13.75 -3.80
C ILE A 103 14.42 14.23 -4.94
N ASP A 104 15.28 15.21 -4.68
CA ASP A 104 16.13 15.82 -5.72
C ASP A 104 17.12 14.80 -6.29
N GLY A 105 17.89 14.11 -5.44
CA GLY A 105 18.88 13.15 -5.90
C GLY A 105 18.26 11.94 -6.59
N SER A 106 17.05 11.54 -6.20
CA SER A 106 16.32 10.46 -6.87
C SER A 106 15.81 10.88 -8.24
N ILE A 107 15.27 12.09 -8.38
CA ILE A 107 14.83 12.61 -9.68
C ILE A 107 16.00 12.82 -10.63
N ASP A 108 17.15 13.28 -10.14
CA ASP A 108 18.37 13.40 -10.94
C ASP A 108 18.81 12.04 -11.50
N LYS A 109 18.88 11.01 -10.65
CA LYS A 109 19.23 9.64 -11.09
C LYS A 109 18.23 9.08 -12.09
N VAL A 110 16.95 9.36 -11.93
CA VAL A 110 15.90 8.94 -12.88
C VAL A 110 16.08 9.65 -14.21
N GLY A 111 16.37 10.95 -14.18
CA GLY A 111 16.70 11.73 -15.38
C GLY A 111 17.92 11.18 -16.11
N ASP A 112 19.00 10.88 -15.40
CA ASP A 112 20.20 10.30 -15.98
C ASP A 112 19.96 8.90 -16.54
N ALA A 113 19.22 8.05 -15.81
CA ALA A 113 18.90 6.69 -16.25
C ALA A 113 18.02 6.68 -17.51
N LEU A 114 16.96 7.50 -17.53
CA LEU A 114 16.08 7.64 -18.69
C LEU A 114 16.82 8.30 -19.85
N GLY A 115 17.62 9.34 -19.59
CA GLY A 115 18.49 9.97 -20.57
C GLY A 115 19.43 8.96 -21.22
N ASN A 116 20.12 8.15 -20.43
CA ASN A 116 21.00 7.08 -20.92
C ASN A 116 20.24 5.97 -21.65
N TYR A 117 19.03 5.63 -21.23
CA TYR A 117 18.19 4.63 -21.89
C TYR A 117 17.70 5.11 -23.27
N PHE A 118 17.16 6.33 -23.33
CA PHE A 118 16.72 6.95 -24.59
C PHE A 118 17.91 7.23 -25.50
N LEU A 119 19.01 7.79 -25.00
CA LEU A 119 20.21 8.00 -25.79
C LEU A 119 20.78 6.67 -26.27
N GLY A 120 20.84 5.62 -25.43
CA GLY A 120 21.32 4.30 -25.83
C GLY A 120 20.46 3.63 -26.90
N GLN A 121 19.14 3.82 -26.88
CA GLN A 121 18.23 3.32 -27.91
C GLN A 121 18.20 4.19 -29.18
N VAL A 122 18.23 5.51 -29.04
CA VAL A 122 18.21 6.46 -30.17
C VAL A 122 19.57 6.49 -30.89
N SER A 123 20.67 6.32 -30.16
CA SER A 123 22.02 6.21 -30.75
C SER A 123 22.36 4.81 -31.24
N ASN A 124 21.57 3.80 -30.87
CA ASN A 124 21.62 2.46 -31.46
C ASN A 124 20.25 2.06 -32.00
N PRO A 125 19.75 2.73 -33.06
CA PRO A 125 18.53 2.30 -33.70
C PRO A 125 18.78 0.89 -34.23
N SER A 126 18.04 -0.11 -33.75
CA SER A 126 18.11 -1.49 -34.21
C SER A 126 17.55 -1.68 -35.63
N GLY A 127 17.76 -0.69 -36.50
CA GLY A 127 17.41 -0.73 -37.90
C GLY A 127 18.63 -0.31 -38.68
N ASN A 128 19.36 -1.28 -39.21
CA ASN A 128 20.24 -1.16 -40.37
C ASN A 128 20.67 0.27 -40.73
N HIS A 129 21.47 0.92 -39.88
CA HIS A 129 22.55 1.72 -40.44
C HIS A 129 23.58 0.71 -40.91
N ALA A 130 23.27 0.03 -42.02
CA ALA A 130 24.31 -0.20 -42.99
C ALA A 130 24.92 1.18 -43.15
N THR A 131 26.11 1.37 -42.59
CA THR A 131 26.95 2.48 -42.95
C THR A 131 26.94 2.40 -44.45
N ASN A 132 26.15 3.26 -45.09
CA ASN A 132 26.20 3.41 -46.51
C ASN A 132 27.63 3.92 -46.64
N LYS A 133 28.57 3.02 -46.91
CA LYS A 133 29.82 3.35 -47.57
C LYS A 133 29.33 3.93 -48.89
N GLY A 134 28.84 5.17 -48.81
CA GLY A 134 28.34 5.93 -49.92
C GLY A 134 29.51 5.95 -50.87
N ILE A 135 29.23 5.52 -52.09
CA ILE A 135 30.21 5.53 -53.17
C ILE A 135 30.87 6.91 -53.13
N THR A 136 32.16 6.96 -52.82
CA THR A 136 32.88 8.24 -52.78
C THR A 136 33.05 8.73 -54.21
N LYS A 137 33.38 10.01 -54.42
CA LYS A 137 33.70 10.50 -55.78
C LYS A 137 34.84 9.70 -56.43
N ALA A 138 35.80 9.22 -55.64
CA ALA A 138 36.89 8.38 -56.12
C ALA A 138 36.41 6.98 -56.55
N ASP A 139 35.43 6.42 -55.84
CA ASP A 139 34.82 5.15 -56.20
C ASP A 139 33.95 5.31 -57.45
N PHE A 140 33.17 6.39 -57.55
CA PHE A 140 32.38 6.73 -58.73
C PHE A 140 33.26 6.92 -59.97
N ALA A 141 34.44 7.54 -59.82
CA ALA A 141 35.42 7.70 -60.89
C ALA A 141 35.94 6.34 -61.41
N LYS A 142 36.05 5.33 -60.53
CA LYS A 142 36.49 3.97 -60.87
C LYS A 142 35.38 3.07 -61.41
N MET A 143 34.10 3.44 -61.21
CA MET A 143 32.96 2.68 -61.74
C MET A 143 32.92 2.73 -63.26
N SER A 144 32.58 1.58 -63.86
CA SER A 144 32.33 1.45 -65.29
C SER A 144 31.03 2.17 -65.70
N TYR A 145 30.88 2.42 -67.01
CA TYR A 145 29.69 3.08 -67.56
C TYR A 145 28.39 2.36 -67.22
N SER A 146 28.39 1.02 -67.18
CA SER A 146 27.21 0.22 -66.86
C SER A 146 26.83 0.34 -65.37
N GLU A 147 27.81 0.38 -64.48
CA GLU A 147 27.59 0.59 -63.04
C GLU A 147 27.10 2.00 -62.74
N ARG A 148 27.64 3.00 -63.45
CA ARG A 148 27.16 4.39 -63.39
C ARG A 148 25.72 4.51 -63.90
N ALA A 149 25.35 3.78 -64.95
CA ALA A 149 23.98 3.76 -65.47
C ALA A 149 22.99 3.11 -64.48
N LYS A 150 23.40 2.04 -63.80
CA LYS A 150 22.61 1.44 -62.71
C LYS A 150 22.43 2.42 -61.56
N LEU A 151 23.49 3.12 -61.14
CA LEU A 151 23.41 4.13 -60.10
C LEU A 151 22.47 5.29 -60.49
N PHE A 152 22.47 5.70 -61.75
CA PHE A 152 21.53 6.69 -62.27
C PHE A 152 20.06 6.24 -62.21
N GLN A 153 19.79 4.96 -62.49
CA GLN A 153 18.45 4.38 -62.44
C GLN A 153 17.96 4.15 -61.00
N GLU A 154 18.83 3.67 -60.12
CA GLU A 154 18.50 3.31 -58.73
C GLU A 154 18.53 4.52 -57.78
N ASN A 155 19.45 5.47 -57.99
CA ASN A 155 19.58 6.67 -57.16
C ASN A 155 20.16 7.86 -57.95
N ASN A 156 19.27 8.50 -58.71
CA ASN A 156 19.60 9.67 -59.55
C ASN A 156 20.20 10.84 -58.75
N GLU A 157 19.72 11.08 -57.52
CA GLU A 157 20.23 12.18 -56.68
C GLU A 157 21.68 11.93 -56.25
N LEU A 158 22.03 10.70 -55.87
CA LEU A 158 23.40 10.31 -55.56
C LEU A 158 24.30 10.39 -56.80
N TYR A 159 23.81 9.95 -57.97
CA TYR A 159 24.54 10.09 -59.22
C TYR A 159 24.88 11.55 -59.54
N LYS A 160 23.91 12.46 -59.47
CA LYS A 160 24.11 13.90 -59.72
C LYS A 160 25.10 14.53 -58.73
N ALA A 161 25.06 14.11 -57.47
CA ALA A 161 25.98 14.61 -56.44
C ALA A 161 27.43 14.16 -56.68
N LEU A 162 27.62 12.95 -57.22
CA LEU A 162 28.92 12.36 -57.51
C LEU A 162 29.48 12.74 -58.90
N SER A 163 28.61 13.12 -59.84
CA SER A 163 29.00 13.58 -61.18
C SER A 163 29.38 15.06 -61.27
N LYS A 164 29.21 15.82 -60.18
CA LYS A 164 29.62 17.23 -60.06
C LYS A 164 31.09 17.40 -59.71
#